data_AF-A0A7W1QBE2-F1
#
_entry.id   AF-A0A7W1QBE2-F1
#
_cell.length_a   1.000
_cell.length_b   1.000
_cell.length_c   1.000
_cell.angle_alpha   90.00
_cell.angle_beta   90.00
_cell.angle_gamma   90.00
#
_symmetry.space_group_name_H-M   'P 1'
#
loop_
_entity.id
_entity.type
_entity.pdbx_description
1 polymer ?
#
loop_
_entity_poly.entity_id
_entity_poly.type
_entity_poly.pdbx_seq_one_letter_code
_entity_poly.pdbx_strand_id
1 'polypeptide(L)'
;MEDARGVRRDARLGSDAERPHLTLHGVVRHLENVERSWFREFFGGQTGLHFDWTDEDPDADMRAEGVPMAELLASYAAETELCDEVIAAASSLDATAVDPDGTYSLRWVVVHMIEETGRHLGHIARCVNRRTARSARGHRRTRKCPTRGCDRSLVDNVATWKGSRGTSRRSGSRRRPASTPISRC
;
A
#
# COMPACT_ATOMS: atom_id res chain seq x y z
N MET A 1 4.00 -4.52 -37.74
CA MET A 1 4.31 -5.85 -37.18
C MET A 1 4.81 -5.59 -35.77
N GLU A 2 3.88 -5.33 -34.85
CA GLU A 2 4.15 -4.73 -33.53
C GLU A 2 3.83 -5.70 -32.40
N ASP A 3 4.66 -5.64 -31.35
CA ASP A 3 4.96 -6.70 -30.39
C ASP A 3 3.89 -6.87 -29.29
N ALA A 4 3.14 -7.97 -29.34
CA ALA A 4 2.06 -8.33 -28.41
C ALA A 4 2.52 -8.92 -27.05
N ARG A 5 3.68 -8.50 -26.52
CA ARG A 5 4.26 -9.04 -25.27
C ARG A 5 3.96 -8.22 -24.00
N GLY A 6 3.27 -7.09 -24.10
CA GLY A 6 2.96 -6.21 -22.96
C GLY A 6 1.72 -6.60 -22.12
N VAL A 7 0.71 -7.23 -22.71
CA VAL A 7 -0.66 -7.31 -22.12
C VAL A 7 -0.84 -8.44 -21.08
N ARG A 8 0.14 -9.33 -20.86
CA ARG A 8 -0.07 -10.56 -20.05
C ARG A 8 0.35 -10.49 -18.57
N ARG A 9 0.86 -9.36 -18.06
CA ARG A 9 1.34 -9.28 -16.66
C ARG A 9 0.35 -8.73 -15.65
N ASP A 10 -0.67 -7.99 -16.07
CA ASP A 10 -1.53 -7.24 -15.13
C ASP A 10 -2.70 -8.09 -14.59
N ALA A 11 -3.10 -9.12 -15.34
CA ALA A 11 -4.21 -10.03 -14.99
C ALA A 11 -3.95 -10.96 -13.78
N ARG A 12 -2.86 -10.79 -13.02
CA ARG A 12 -2.47 -11.73 -11.93
C ARG A 12 -2.66 -11.18 -10.52
N LEU A 13 -3.21 -9.99 -10.36
CA LEU A 13 -3.51 -9.38 -9.07
C LEU A 13 -4.92 -9.79 -8.56
N GLY A 14 -5.23 -11.09 -8.59
CA GLY A 14 -6.52 -11.66 -8.13
C GLY A 14 -6.85 -11.42 -6.65
N SER A 15 -8.12 -11.60 -6.29
CA SER A 15 -8.73 -11.24 -5.00
C SER A 15 -8.44 -12.18 -3.83
N ASP A 16 -8.67 -11.71 -2.60
CA ASP A 16 -8.71 -12.54 -1.38
C ASP A 16 -10.07 -13.29 -1.35
N ALA A 17 -10.05 -14.61 -1.17
CA ALA A 17 -11.26 -15.47 -1.28
C ALA A 17 -12.38 -15.17 -0.25
N GLU A 18 -12.08 -14.39 0.79
CA GLU A 18 -13.04 -13.94 1.81
C GLU A 18 -13.77 -12.63 1.39
N ARG A 19 -13.18 -11.87 0.44
CA ARG A 19 -13.70 -10.59 -0.07
C ARG A 19 -13.34 -10.50 -1.56
N PRO A 20 -14.15 -11.12 -2.43
CA PRO A 20 -13.78 -11.37 -3.83
C PRO A 20 -13.55 -10.09 -4.66
N HIS A 21 -13.89 -8.91 -4.14
CA HIS A 21 -13.81 -7.63 -4.85
C HIS A 21 -12.60 -6.75 -4.43
N LEU A 22 -11.80 -7.15 -3.44
CA LEU A 22 -10.57 -6.42 -3.05
C LEU A 22 -9.38 -6.80 -3.95
N THR A 23 -9.45 -6.45 -5.23
CA THR A 23 -8.30 -6.50 -6.14
C THR A 23 -7.59 -5.17 -6.23
N LEU A 24 -6.33 -5.16 -6.71
CA LEU A 24 -5.62 -3.89 -6.91
C LEU A 24 -6.34 -3.00 -7.93
N HIS A 25 -6.91 -3.60 -8.99
CA HIS A 25 -7.67 -2.85 -9.99
C HIS A 25 -8.90 -2.20 -9.36
N GLY A 26 -9.69 -2.98 -8.61
CA GLY A 26 -10.87 -2.47 -7.91
C GLY A 26 -10.52 -1.35 -6.93
N VAL A 27 -9.44 -1.49 -6.14
CA VAL A 27 -9.05 -0.45 -5.19
C VAL A 27 -8.64 0.85 -5.87
N VAL A 28 -7.87 0.81 -6.97
CA VAL A 28 -7.48 2.05 -7.68
C VAL A 28 -8.72 2.76 -8.22
N ARG A 29 -9.65 2.01 -8.85
CA ARG A 29 -10.89 2.57 -9.38
C ARG A 29 -11.80 3.12 -8.28
N HIS A 30 -11.87 2.43 -7.15
CA HIS A 30 -12.62 2.87 -5.99
C HIS A 30 -12.05 4.17 -5.41
N LEU A 31 -10.74 4.26 -5.21
CA LEU A 31 -10.11 5.50 -4.73
C LEU A 31 -10.34 6.68 -5.67
N GLU A 32 -10.33 6.46 -6.98
CA GLU A 32 -10.69 7.49 -7.97
C GLU A 32 -12.11 8.02 -7.75
N ASN A 33 -13.11 7.13 -7.63
CA ASN A 33 -14.49 7.56 -7.42
C ASN A 33 -14.68 8.22 -6.05
N VAL A 34 -14.03 7.71 -4.99
CA VAL A 34 -14.11 8.27 -3.63
C VAL A 34 -13.50 9.66 -3.56
N GLU A 35 -12.35 9.90 -4.21
CA GLU A 35 -11.77 11.26 -4.31
C GLU A 35 -12.72 12.21 -5.04
N ARG A 36 -13.27 11.76 -6.17
CA ARG A 36 -14.24 12.53 -6.96
C ARG A 36 -15.47 12.92 -6.13
N SER A 37 -16.00 11.98 -5.33
CA SER A 37 -17.20 12.24 -4.51
C SER A 37 -16.89 13.21 -3.37
N TRP A 38 -15.80 12.99 -2.63
CA TRP A 38 -15.50 13.84 -1.47
C TRP A 38 -15.02 15.25 -1.85
N PHE A 39 -14.08 15.37 -2.77
CA PHE A 39 -13.50 16.66 -3.10
C PHE A 39 -14.36 17.42 -4.11
N ARG A 40 -14.79 16.80 -5.20
CA ARG A 40 -15.42 17.56 -6.28
C ARG A 40 -16.93 17.66 -6.12
N GLU A 41 -17.60 16.56 -5.84
CA GLU A 41 -19.05 16.56 -5.64
C GLU A 41 -19.41 17.24 -4.33
N PHE A 42 -18.97 16.68 -3.20
CA PHE A 42 -19.35 17.15 -1.88
C PHE A 42 -18.73 18.51 -1.53
N PHE A 43 -17.39 18.61 -1.54
CA PHE A 43 -16.73 19.84 -1.11
C PHE A 43 -16.75 20.94 -2.18
N GLY A 44 -16.53 20.57 -3.44
CA GLY A 44 -16.51 21.46 -4.60
C GLY A 44 -17.90 21.81 -5.15
N GLY A 45 -18.96 21.11 -4.71
CA GLY A 45 -20.33 21.35 -5.16
C GLY A 45 -20.58 21.04 -6.64
N GLN A 46 -19.72 20.25 -7.29
CA GLN A 46 -19.86 19.90 -8.70
C GLN A 46 -20.98 18.88 -8.88
N THR A 47 -21.81 19.07 -9.91
CA THR A 47 -22.94 18.18 -10.22
C THR A 47 -22.73 17.45 -11.55
N GLY A 48 -23.41 16.32 -11.74
CA GLY A 48 -23.33 15.54 -12.98
C GLY A 48 -22.02 14.75 -13.15
N LEU A 49 -21.33 14.47 -12.04
CA LEU A 49 -20.17 13.61 -12.01
C LEU A 49 -20.58 12.16 -12.20
N HIS A 50 -19.74 11.38 -12.87
CA HIS A 50 -19.95 9.96 -13.08
C HIS A 50 -19.30 9.16 -11.97
N PHE A 51 -20.01 8.15 -11.46
CA PHE A 51 -19.52 7.16 -10.52
C PHE A 51 -19.90 5.77 -11.04
N ASP A 52 -19.08 4.76 -10.75
CA ASP A 52 -19.43 3.39 -11.15
C ASP A 52 -20.40 2.74 -10.17
N TRP A 53 -20.37 3.12 -8.89
CA TRP A 53 -21.34 2.65 -7.91
C TRP A 53 -22.73 3.18 -8.22
N THR A 54 -23.74 2.36 -7.90
CA THR A 54 -25.15 2.76 -7.96
C THR A 54 -25.84 2.38 -6.65
N ASP A 55 -27.06 2.86 -6.45
CA ASP A 55 -27.86 2.52 -5.27
C ASP A 55 -28.13 1.00 -5.20
N GLU A 56 -28.28 0.34 -6.35
CA GLU A 56 -28.46 -1.11 -6.45
C GLU A 56 -27.16 -1.89 -6.28
N ASP A 57 -26.02 -1.24 -6.56
CA ASP A 57 -24.71 -1.87 -6.61
C ASP A 57 -23.60 -0.95 -6.09
N PRO A 58 -23.46 -0.80 -4.76
CA PRO A 58 -22.52 0.12 -4.15
C PRO A 58 -21.04 -0.28 -4.33
N ASP A 59 -20.78 -1.55 -4.66
CA ASP A 59 -19.44 -2.11 -4.84
C ASP A 59 -19.09 -2.30 -6.34
N ALA A 60 -19.75 -1.59 -7.25
CA ALA A 60 -19.52 -1.74 -8.69
C ALA A 60 -18.14 -1.24 -9.14
N ASP A 61 -17.64 -0.18 -8.53
CA ASP A 61 -16.30 0.37 -8.74
C ASP A 61 -15.18 -0.62 -8.37
N MET A 62 -15.44 -1.54 -7.45
CA MET A 62 -14.51 -2.59 -7.05
C MET A 62 -14.29 -3.67 -8.13
N ARG A 63 -15.06 -3.67 -9.23
CA ARG A 63 -15.00 -4.66 -10.33
C ARG A 63 -14.29 -4.14 -11.59
N ALA A 64 -13.06 -3.66 -11.43
CA ALA A 64 -12.26 -3.09 -12.53
C ALA A 64 -11.27 -4.05 -13.21
N GLU A 65 -11.39 -5.38 -13.03
CA GLU A 65 -10.39 -6.39 -13.46
C GLU A 65 -10.22 -6.51 -15.00
N GLY A 66 -11.06 -5.85 -15.79
CA GLY A 66 -10.98 -5.80 -17.26
C GLY A 66 -10.23 -4.59 -17.83
N VAL A 67 -9.92 -3.58 -16.99
CA VAL A 67 -9.25 -2.35 -17.43
C VAL A 67 -7.74 -2.47 -17.23
N PRO A 68 -6.89 -2.05 -18.18
CA PRO A 68 -5.45 -2.04 -17.97
C PRO A 68 -5.06 -1.20 -16.74
N MET A 69 -4.19 -1.73 -15.88
CA MET A 69 -3.72 -1.00 -14.69
C MET A 69 -3.12 0.38 -15.02
N ALA A 70 -2.40 0.50 -16.15
CA ALA A 70 -1.84 1.77 -16.59
C ALA A 70 -2.92 2.83 -16.88
N GLU A 71 -4.07 2.41 -17.42
CA GLU A 71 -5.21 3.29 -17.69
C GLU A 71 -5.88 3.74 -16.39
N LEU A 72 -6.09 2.80 -15.45
CA LEU A 72 -6.63 3.12 -14.12
C LEU A 72 -5.73 4.11 -13.37
N LEU A 73 -4.42 3.89 -13.38
CA LEU A 73 -3.47 4.80 -12.72
C LEU A 73 -3.44 6.18 -13.39
N ALA A 74 -3.57 6.25 -14.71
CA ALA A 74 -3.64 7.52 -15.43
C ALA A 74 -4.94 8.27 -15.11
N SER A 75 -6.08 7.57 -15.09
CA SER A 75 -7.38 8.15 -14.71
C SER A 75 -7.36 8.66 -13.28
N TYR A 76 -6.84 7.83 -12.36
CA TYR A 76 -6.72 8.20 -10.96
C TYR A 76 -5.81 9.42 -10.76
N ALA A 77 -4.64 9.47 -11.42
CA ALA A 77 -3.75 10.63 -11.34
C ALA A 77 -4.40 11.92 -11.87
N ALA A 78 -5.14 11.84 -12.98
CA ALA A 78 -5.87 12.98 -13.51
C ALA A 78 -6.99 13.44 -12.57
N GLU A 79 -7.69 12.51 -11.91
CA GLU A 79 -8.70 12.84 -10.91
C GLU A 79 -8.10 13.52 -9.68
N THR A 80 -6.94 13.04 -9.21
CA THR A 80 -6.21 13.66 -8.09
C THR A 80 -5.81 15.10 -8.42
N GLU A 81 -5.36 15.39 -9.65
CA GLU A 81 -5.05 16.76 -10.08
C GLU A 81 -6.29 17.69 -9.98
N LEU A 82 -7.47 17.21 -10.39
CA LEU A 82 -8.72 17.97 -10.27
C LEU A 82 -9.14 18.16 -8.80
N CYS A 83 -8.89 17.18 -7.95
CA CYS A 83 -9.15 17.27 -6.52
C CYS A 83 -8.19 18.26 -5.84
N ASP A 84 -6.92 18.27 -6.24
CA ASP A 84 -5.91 19.22 -5.77
C ASP A 84 -6.28 20.66 -6.10
N GLU A 85 -6.89 20.91 -7.26
CA GLU A 85 -7.43 22.24 -7.61
C GLU A 85 -8.52 22.69 -6.63
N VAL A 86 -9.41 21.78 -6.21
CA VAL A 86 -10.45 22.08 -5.21
C VAL A 86 -9.83 22.40 -3.85
N ILE A 87 -8.84 21.61 -3.42
CA ILE A 87 -8.12 21.83 -2.16
C ILE A 87 -7.41 23.18 -2.19
N ALA A 88 -6.74 23.52 -3.29
CA ALA A 88 -6.00 24.77 -3.46
C ALA A 88 -6.92 26.00 -3.53
N ALA A 89 -8.15 25.84 -4.03
CA ALA A 89 -9.15 26.91 -4.07
C ALA A 89 -9.80 27.18 -2.70
N ALA A 90 -9.70 26.25 -1.74
CA ALA A 90 -10.28 26.41 -0.43
C ALA A 90 -9.60 27.53 0.38
N SER A 91 -10.39 28.31 1.11
CA SER A 91 -9.88 29.42 1.93
C SER A 91 -9.03 28.94 3.11
N SER A 92 -9.34 27.75 3.64
CA SER A 92 -8.59 27.08 4.70
C SER A 92 -8.99 25.62 4.81
N LEU A 93 -8.20 24.81 5.52
CA LEU A 93 -8.59 23.44 5.87
C LEU A 93 -9.81 23.37 6.81
N ASP A 94 -10.18 24.48 7.45
CA ASP A 94 -11.35 24.54 8.33
C ASP A 94 -12.61 25.01 7.60
N ALA A 95 -12.52 25.29 6.29
CA ALA A 95 -13.68 25.49 5.44
C ALA A 95 -14.56 24.23 5.44
N THR A 96 -15.87 24.41 5.46
CA THR A 96 -16.86 23.34 5.60
C THR A 96 -17.80 23.26 4.42
N ALA A 97 -18.16 22.04 4.03
CA ALA A 97 -19.29 21.77 3.15
C ALA A 97 -20.40 21.04 3.93
N VAL A 98 -21.64 21.17 3.46
CA VAL A 98 -22.84 20.64 4.11
C VAL A 98 -23.56 19.72 3.13
N ASP A 99 -23.88 18.51 3.58
CA ASP A 99 -24.82 17.59 2.92
C ASP A 99 -26.00 17.28 3.88
N PRO A 100 -26.98 16.47 3.46
CA PRO A 100 -28.07 16.03 4.34
C PRO A 100 -27.64 15.21 5.57
N ASP A 101 -26.47 14.56 5.52
CA ASP A 101 -25.96 13.64 6.54
C ASP A 101 -25.04 14.33 7.56
N GLY A 102 -24.53 15.53 7.26
CA GLY A 102 -23.67 16.29 8.15
C GLY A 102 -22.96 17.51 7.56
N THR A 103 -22.09 18.09 8.37
CA THR A 103 -21.19 19.17 7.99
C THR A 103 -19.76 18.72 8.23
N TYR A 104 -18.96 18.70 7.17
CA TYR A 104 -17.59 18.20 7.22
C TYR A 104 -16.62 19.30 6.77
N SER A 105 -15.51 19.43 7.48
CA SER A 105 -14.44 20.35 7.09
C SER A 105 -13.53 19.72 6.05
N LEU A 106 -12.84 20.53 5.25
CA LEU A 106 -11.83 20.04 4.31
C LEU A 106 -10.76 19.21 5.02
N ARG A 107 -10.38 19.61 6.24
CA ARG A 107 -9.49 18.84 7.12
C ARG A 107 -10.02 17.45 7.39
N TRP A 108 -11.31 17.33 7.71
CA TRP A 108 -11.94 16.03 7.93
C TRP A 108 -11.90 15.19 6.66
N VAL A 109 -12.25 15.78 5.51
CA VAL A 109 -12.22 15.10 4.20
C VAL A 109 -10.83 14.55 3.88
N VAL A 110 -9.78 15.37 4.02
CA VAL A 110 -8.39 14.93 3.77
C VAL A 110 -7.99 13.79 4.70
N VAL A 111 -8.32 13.87 6.00
CA VAL A 111 -8.05 12.79 6.95
C VAL A 111 -8.80 11.52 6.57
N HIS A 112 -10.06 11.65 6.17
CA HIS A 112 -10.89 10.54 5.71
C HIS A 112 -10.26 9.84 4.50
N MET A 113 -9.74 10.59 3.53
CA MET A 113 -9.04 10.01 2.37
C MET A 113 -7.77 9.24 2.75
N ILE A 114 -7.03 9.71 3.76
CA ILE A 114 -5.85 9.00 4.28
C ILE A 114 -6.27 7.69 4.94
N GLU A 115 -7.34 7.71 5.75
CA GLU A 115 -7.88 6.52 6.41
C GLU A 115 -8.36 5.49 5.38
N GLU A 116 -9.09 5.95 4.36
CA GLU A 116 -9.64 5.10 3.31
C GLU A 116 -8.55 4.44 2.48
N THR A 117 -7.54 5.23 2.07
CA THR A 117 -6.35 4.71 1.39
C THR A 117 -5.62 3.69 2.29
N GLY A 118 -5.42 4.00 3.57
CA GLY A 118 -4.78 3.12 4.52
C GLY A 118 -5.51 1.79 4.73
N ARG A 119 -6.85 1.83 4.80
CA ARG A 119 -7.74 0.68 4.95
C ARG A 119 -7.56 -0.31 3.80
N HIS A 120 -7.51 0.19 2.57
CA HIS A 120 -7.36 -0.66 1.38
C HIS A 120 -5.94 -1.15 1.15
N LEU A 121 -4.93 -0.31 1.39
CA LEU A 121 -3.53 -0.73 1.33
C LEU A 121 -3.22 -1.84 2.32
N GLY A 122 -3.80 -1.79 3.53
CA GLY A 122 -3.69 -2.85 4.52
C GLY A 122 -4.21 -4.20 4.01
N HIS A 123 -5.34 -4.21 3.28
CA HIS A 123 -5.88 -5.41 2.66
C HIS A 123 -5.00 -5.92 1.52
N ILE A 124 -4.58 -5.04 0.61
CA ILE A 124 -3.72 -5.41 -0.53
C ILE A 124 -2.39 -6.02 -0.04
N ALA A 125 -1.76 -5.42 0.96
CA ALA A 125 -0.49 -5.91 1.51
C ALA A 125 -0.62 -7.34 2.05
N ARG A 126 -1.75 -7.67 2.70
CA ARG A 126 -2.04 -9.04 3.15
C ARG A 126 -2.17 -10.01 1.97
N CYS A 127 -2.88 -9.62 0.90
CA CYS A 127 -3.07 -10.43 -0.29
C CYS A 127 -1.75 -10.73 -1.03
N VAL A 128 -0.84 -9.76 -1.11
CA VAL A 128 0.48 -9.91 -1.74
C VAL A 128 1.38 -10.84 -0.91
N ASN A 129 1.45 -10.64 0.41
CA ASN A 129 2.29 -11.44 1.31
C ASN A 129 1.86 -12.92 1.38
N ARG A 130 0.55 -13.21 1.31
CA ARG A 130 0.05 -14.59 1.23
C ARG A 130 0.49 -15.30 -0.06
N ARG A 131 0.52 -14.57 -1.19
CA ARG A 131 0.95 -15.12 -2.49
C ARG A 131 2.45 -15.39 -2.57
N THR A 132 3.29 -14.46 -2.10
CA THR A 132 4.75 -14.66 -2.08
C THR A 132 5.12 -15.84 -1.18
N ALA A 133 4.47 -15.99 -0.02
CA ALA A 133 4.66 -17.12 0.88
C ALA A 133 4.19 -18.47 0.30
N ARG A 134 3.16 -18.48 -0.56
CA ARG A 134 2.68 -19.70 -1.25
C ARG A 134 3.60 -20.08 -2.42
N SER A 135 4.12 -19.10 -3.16
CA SER A 135 5.12 -19.29 -4.21
C SER A 135 6.45 -19.86 -3.65
N ALA A 136 6.90 -19.35 -2.50
CA ALA A 136 8.09 -19.86 -1.81
C ALA A 136 7.94 -21.32 -1.32
N ARG A 137 6.73 -21.75 -0.95
CA ARG A 137 6.43 -23.13 -0.56
C ARG A 137 6.37 -24.10 -1.75
N GLY A 138 6.00 -23.63 -2.94
CA GLY A 138 5.97 -24.42 -4.18
C GLY A 138 7.35 -24.63 -4.82
N HIS A 139 8.36 -23.83 -4.46
CA HIS A 139 9.70 -23.93 -5.05
C HIS A 139 10.70 -24.78 -4.25
N ARG A 140 10.25 -25.55 -3.25
CA ARG A 140 11.06 -26.63 -2.67
C ARG A 140 11.06 -27.85 -3.61
N ARG A 141 11.45 -27.65 -4.87
CA ARG A 141 11.87 -28.73 -5.76
C ARG A 141 13.02 -29.43 -5.06
N THR A 142 12.85 -30.69 -4.70
CA THR A 142 13.94 -31.57 -4.33
C THR A 142 14.94 -31.55 -5.48
N ARG A 143 16.00 -30.74 -5.37
CA ARG A 143 17.15 -30.83 -6.26
C ARG A 143 17.78 -32.17 -5.98
N LYS A 144 17.38 -33.19 -6.75
CA LYS A 144 18.07 -34.48 -6.76
C LYS A 144 19.46 -34.18 -7.32
N CYS A 145 20.47 -34.25 -6.46
CA CYS A 145 21.87 -33.99 -6.81
C CYS A 145 22.27 -34.91 -7.97
N PRO A 146 22.74 -34.38 -9.11
CA PRO A 146 23.06 -35.20 -10.27
C PRO A 146 24.53 -35.61 -10.21
N THR A 147 24.89 -36.46 -9.26
CA THR A 147 26.14 -37.22 -9.33
C THR A 147 25.93 -38.58 -8.65
N ARG A 148 25.87 -39.64 -9.47
CA ARG A 148 26.21 -40.98 -9.01
C ARG A 148 27.69 -40.93 -8.63
N GLY A 149 28.02 -41.17 -7.36
CA GLY A 149 29.41 -41.35 -6.93
C GLY A 149 30.01 -40.22 -6.10
N CYS A 150 29.29 -39.64 -5.14
CA CYS A 150 29.94 -38.93 -4.04
C CYS A 150 29.86 -39.80 -2.79
N ASP A 151 31.04 -40.25 -2.34
CA ASP A 151 31.25 -41.04 -1.14
C ASP A 151 30.67 -40.34 0.10
N ARG A 152 29.98 -41.09 0.96
CA ARG A 152 29.18 -40.58 2.08
C ARG A 152 29.99 -40.47 3.38
N SER A 153 31.31 -40.32 3.26
CA SER A 153 32.26 -40.35 4.37
C SER A 153 32.77 -38.96 4.75
N LEU A 154 31.92 -37.93 4.79
CA LEU A 154 32.31 -36.60 5.29
C LEU A 154 31.10 -35.73 5.68
N VAL A 155 30.24 -36.27 6.55
CA VAL A 155 29.26 -35.45 7.30
C VAL A 155 29.13 -35.96 8.74
N ASP A 156 30.23 -35.96 9.47
CA ASP A 156 30.19 -35.93 10.93
C ASP A 156 31.07 -34.77 11.42
N ASN A 157 30.52 -34.00 12.37
CA ASN A 157 31.09 -32.84 13.06
C ASN A 157 30.89 -31.45 12.44
N VAL A 158 29.70 -30.86 12.64
CA VAL A 158 29.60 -29.54 13.30
C VAL A 158 28.39 -29.58 14.25
N ALA A 159 28.62 -30.07 15.45
CA ALA A 159 27.73 -29.89 16.59
C ALA A 159 28.56 -29.37 17.77
N THR A 160 29.04 -28.13 17.71
CA THR A 160 29.49 -27.35 18.87
C THR A 160 29.70 -25.89 18.48
N TRP A 161 28.65 -25.07 18.57
CA TRP A 161 28.82 -23.63 18.75
C TRP A 161 28.58 -23.33 20.24
N LYS A 162 29.65 -23.46 21.04
CA LYS A 162 29.72 -22.91 22.39
C LYS A 162 30.67 -21.73 22.38
N GLY A 163 30.17 -20.59 22.84
CA GLY A 163 30.83 -19.31 22.79
C GLY A 163 32.15 -19.26 23.56
N SER A 164 33.08 -18.47 23.03
CA SER A 164 34.27 -17.99 23.71
C SER A 164 34.11 -16.50 23.99
N ARG A 165 33.94 -16.18 25.27
CA ARG A 165 34.07 -14.82 25.82
C ARG A 165 35.55 -14.46 25.77
N GLY A 166 35.89 -13.46 24.97
CA GLY A 166 37.21 -12.82 24.99
C GLY A 166 37.16 -11.57 25.85
N THR A 167 37.69 -11.65 27.06
CA THR A 167 37.92 -10.52 27.96
C THR A 167 39.18 -9.75 27.54
N SER A 168 39.10 -8.43 27.40
CA SER A 168 40.25 -7.56 27.70
C SER A 168 39.79 -6.30 28.45
N ARG A 169 40.21 -6.21 29.71
CA ARG A 169 40.29 -4.98 30.53
C ARG A 169 41.70 -4.44 30.31
N ARG A 170 41.92 -3.15 30.03
CA ARG A 170 42.21 -1.99 30.91
C ARG A 170 42.89 -0.99 29.96
N SER A 171 42.96 0.33 30.11
CA SER A 171 42.67 1.33 31.14
C SER A 171 43.05 2.67 30.52
N GLY A 172 42.30 3.74 30.74
CA GLY A 172 42.73 5.07 30.27
C GLY A 172 41.75 6.18 30.61
N SER A 173 42.00 6.82 31.75
CA SER A 173 41.28 7.97 32.28
C SER A 173 41.36 9.23 31.38
N ARG A 174 40.28 10.02 31.29
CA ARG A 174 40.17 11.37 31.90
C ARG A 174 38.89 12.12 31.48
N ARG A 175 38.13 12.49 32.52
CA ARG A 175 37.46 13.79 32.80
C ARG A 175 36.42 14.35 31.81
N ARG A 176 35.16 14.31 32.27
CA ARG A 176 34.11 15.32 32.02
C ARG A 176 34.49 16.65 32.67
N PRO A 177 33.98 17.77 32.14
CA PRO A 177 33.41 18.81 33.00
C PRO A 177 31.90 18.96 32.80
N ALA A 178 31.23 19.40 33.86
CA ALA A 178 29.80 19.57 33.98
C ALA A 178 29.36 21.02 33.70
N SER A 179 28.20 21.14 33.05
CA SER A 179 27.07 22.04 33.29
C SER A 179 27.26 23.56 33.46
N THR A 180 26.52 24.33 32.66
CA THR A 180 25.69 25.43 33.17
C THR A 180 24.49 25.71 32.22
N PRO A 181 23.26 25.90 32.74
CA PRO A 181 22.12 26.44 31.98
C PRO A 181 22.04 27.97 32.15
N ILE A 182 21.58 28.69 31.12
CA ILE A 182 21.24 30.12 31.21
C ILE A 182 19.83 30.35 30.66
N SER A 183 19.08 31.16 31.42
CA SER A 183 17.67 31.54 31.31
C SER A 183 17.27 32.35 30.06
N ARG A 184 15.95 32.28 29.79
CA ARG A 184 15.00 33.20 29.13
C ARG A 184 15.51 34.54 28.56
N CYS A 185 15.01 34.86 27.37
CA CYS A 185 14.21 36.07 27.10
C CYS A 185 12.87 35.62 26.51
#